data_AF-C8ZA22-F1
#
_entry.id   AF-C8ZA22-F1
#
_cell.length_a   1.000
_cell.length_b   1.000
_cell.length_c   1.000
_cell.angle_alpha   90.00
_cell.angle_beta   90.00
_cell.angle_gamma   90.00
#
_symmetry.space_group_name_H-M   'P 1'
#
loop_
_entity.id
_entity.type
_entity.pdbx_description
1 polymer ?
#
loop_
_entity_poly.entity_id
_entity_poly.type
_entity_poly.pdbx_seq_one_letter_code
_entity_poly.pdbx_strand_id
1 'polypeptide(L)'
;MEGRKSEDEKNEAALVCDVFESSNAKLPKNVFRSSFTWYCYEVINRSAFHIWLLLCLTLIVGWKVFSGIGGRRPSDSNMDGPQTKHKRNPGFLRRHSTIVILVISLAVSFSWEAFKMYRERTFGKQITQFAKEIIKSAPSTDMESWDRVAADFNSYMYENKLWNTEYFFFDGSSCHVAFRRTLLWISSRIDGDYKIEYFRKHPYIEEALKVYFAEVDRKWNLNTSQQLLSNISVGNIKLPGQSCRFKLFHIFKKVMKQRFSQVATVIFFVMSIRSPRNLGFFFTLALFVVLVCSQEWFSFEMNRSCSMKVEHRMQFLSTIISEHQKSDVNCWDQIAKKMNVYLFEQKVSGSDVFFLDGADCERFFERNFLRYLPSRKSSHPDLPIAELLPYIRKADIACAGKQLI
;
A
#
# COMPACT_ATOMS: atom_id res chain seq x y z
N MET A 1 50.65 25.74 4.47
CA MET A 1 49.75 24.69 5.01
C MET A 1 48.45 25.26 5.57
N GLU A 2 48.35 26.55 5.90
CA GLU A 2 47.10 27.18 6.39
C GLU A 2 45.99 27.37 5.34
N GLY A 3 46.31 27.60 4.06
CA GLY A 3 45.28 27.80 3.03
C GLY A 3 44.39 26.58 2.78
N ARG A 4 44.98 25.37 2.84
CA ARG A 4 44.27 24.10 2.58
C ARG A 4 43.29 23.75 3.71
N LYS A 5 43.66 24.06 4.96
CA LYS A 5 42.79 23.85 6.12
C LYS A 5 41.55 24.76 6.10
N SER A 6 41.68 26.00 5.59
CA SER A 6 40.54 26.92 5.47
C SER A 6 39.56 26.56 4.35
N GLU A 7 40.05 25.89 3.29
CA GLU A 7 39.21 25.37 2.21
C GLU A 7 38.46 24.12 2.64
N ASP A 8 39.11 23.22 3.38
CA ASP A 8 38.47 22.03 3.94
C ASP A 8 37.38 22.40 4.96
N GLU A 9 37.62 23.36 5.86
CA GLU A 9 36.61 23.86 6.82
C GLU A 9 35.43 24.58 6.12
N LYS A 10 35.67 25.29 5.00
CA LYS A 10 34.59 25.89 4.19
C LYS A 10 33.78 24.85 3.44
N ASN A 11 34.44 23.82 2.89
CA ASN A 11 33.77 22.72 2.20
C ASN A 11 32.95 21.88 3.17
N GLU A 12 33.46 21.65 4.38
CA GLU A 12 32.75 20.92 5.44
C GLU A 12 31.55 21.74 5.97
N ALA A 13 31.71 23.05 6.16
CA ALA A 13 30.60 23.95 6.51
C ALA A 13 29.54 24.06 5.41
N ALA A 14 29.94 24.11 4.14
CA ALA A 14 29.03 24.09 3.00
C ALA A 14 28.27 22.76 2.89
N LEU A 15 28.96 21.63 3.12
CA LEU A 15 28.33 20.31 3.16
C LEU A 15 27.33 20.19 4.31
N VAL A 16 27.67 20.73 5.49
CA VAL A 16 26.77 20.76 6.65
C VAL A 16 25.56 21.67 6.39
N CYS A 17 25.75 22.83 5.75
CA CYS A 17 24.67 23.72 5.33
C CYS A 17 23.74 23.09 4.28
N ASP A 18 24.28 22.40 3.27
CA ASP A 18 23.48 21.68 2.27
C ASP A 18 22.67 20.53 2.91
N VAL A 19 23.26 19.83 3.89
CA VAL A 19 22.57 18.80 4.67
C VAL A 19 21.47 19.41 5.56
N PHE A 20 21.70 20.59 6.11
CA PHE A 20 20.73 21.31 6.95
C PHE A 20 19.60 21.93 6.13
N GLU A 21 19.86 22.47 4.93
CA GLU A 21 18.84 23.00 4.03
C GLU A 21 18.01 21.87 3.39
N SER A 22 18.61 20.74 3.03
CA SER A 22 17.89 19.50 2.67
C SER A 22 16.96 19.03 3.79
N SER A 23 17.35 19.21 5.07
CA SER A 23 16.49 18.88 6.22
C SER A 23 15.31 19.84 6.43
N ASN A 24 15.34 21.03 5.81
CA ASN A 24 14.27 22.03 5.85
C ASN A 24 13.27 21.93 4.68
N ALA A 25 13.49 21.02 3.73
CA ALA A 25 12.54 20.78 2.66
C ALA A 25 11.22 20.21 3.25
N LYS A 26 10.17 21.05 3.25
CA LYS A 26 8.88 20.76 3.88
C LYS A 26 8.17 19.62 3.15
N LEU A 27 8.29 18.40 3.68
CA LEU A 27 7.47 17.30 3.22
C LEU A 27 5.98 17.56 3.50
N PRO A 28 5.09 17.18 2.58
CA PRO A 28 3.65 17.37 2.76
C PRO A 28 3.08 16.77 4.04
N LYS A 29 3.62 15.64 4.52
CA LYS A 29 3.20 15.02 5.79
C LYS A 29 3.32 15.95 7.01
N ASN A 30 4.19 16.96 6.95
CA ASN A 30 4.40 17.94 8.01
C ASN A 30 3.46 19.15 7.89
N VAL A 31 2.81 19.32 6.73
CA VAL A 31 1.94 20.47 6.41
C VAL A 31 0.47 20.08 6.39
N PHE A 32 0.16 18.89 5.85
CA PHE A 32 -1.20 18.41 5.66
C PHE A 32 -1.61 17.45 6.78
N ARG A 33 -2.88 17.53 7.17
CA ARG A 33 -3.46 16.66 8.21
C ARG A 33 -3.42 15.17 7.84
N SER A 34 -3.51 14.85 6.55
CA SER A 34 -3.45 13.50 6.03
C SER A 34 -3.06 13.46 4.55
N SER A 35 -2.64 12.29 4.08
CA SER A 35 -2.41 12.03 2.66
C SER A 35 -3.64 12.32 1.80
N PHE A 36 -4.85 12.11 2.34
CA PHE A 36 -6.10 12.47 1.65
C PHE A 36 -6.21 13.99 1.43
N THR A 37 -5.96 14.79 2.47
CA THR A 37 -6.04 16.26 2.35
C THR A 37 -4.99 16.82 1.39
N TRP A 38 -3.79 16.27 1.40
CA TRP A 38 -2.75 16.58 0.42
C TRP A 38 -3.18 16.24 -1.00
N TYR A 39 -3.73 15.05 -1.22
CA TYR A 39 -4.16 14.63 -2.55
C TYR A 39 -5.29 15.53 -3.08
N CYS A 40 -6.24 15.92 -2.23
CA CYS A 40 -7.26 16.91 -2.60
C CYS A 40 -6.65 18.24 -3.02
N TYR A 41 -5.68 18.76 -2.27
CA TYR A 41 -4.95 19.99 -2.61
C TYR A 41 -4.28 19.90 -3.99
N GLU A 42 -3.61 18.79 -4.26
CA GLU A 42 -2.92 18.54 -5.53
C GLU A 42 -3.88 18.43 -6.73
N VAL A 43 -5.03 17.78 -6.54
CA VAL A 43 -6.06 17.68 -7.56
C VAL A 43 -6.69 19.06 -7.84
N ILE A 44 -6.97 19.83 -6.79
CA ILE A 44 -7.59 21.15 -6.91
C ILE A 44 -6.67 22.13 -7.64
N ASN A 45 -5.37 22.15 -7.32
CA ASN A 45 -4.40 23.05 -7.96
C ASN A 45 -4.06 22.69 -9.41
N ARG A 46 -4.80 21.77 -10.02
CA ARG A 46 -4.68 21.42 -11.42
C ARG A 46 -5.68 22.21 -12.27
N SER A 47 -5.19 22.96 -13.25
CA SER A 47 -6.02 23.67 -14.23
C SER A 47 -7.03 22.75 -14.94
N ALA A 48 -6.65 21.51 -15.24
CA ALA A 48 -7.53 20.51 -15.84
C ALA A 48 -8.73 20.14 -14.94
N PHE A 49 -8.55 20.12 -13.61
CA PHE A 49 -9.65 19.87 -12.68
C PHE A 49 -10.68 21.02 -12.73
N HIS A 50 -10.22 22.27 -12.76
CA HIS A 50 -11.09 23.43 -12.89
C HIS A 50 -11.86 23.44 -14.22
N ILE A 51 -11.18 23.20 -15.34
CA ILE A 51 -11.83 23.11 -16.66
C ILE A 51 -12.92 22.04 -16.63
N TRP A 52 -12.62 20.90 -16.03
CA TRP A 52 -13.55 19.79 -16.01
C TRP A 52 -14.73 20.00 -15.04
N LEU A 53 -14.49 20.62 -13.88
CA LEU A 53 -15.54 21.06 -12.98
C LEU A 53 -16.48 22.06 -13.67
N LEU A 54 -15.94 23.00 -14.45
CA LEU A 54 -16.73 23.94 -15.25
C LEU A 54 -17.59 23.21 -16.29
N LEU A 55 -17.04 22.20 -16.99
CA LEU A 55 -17.80 21.37 -17.92
C LEU A 55 -18.92 20.58 -17.22
N CYS A 56 -18.67 20.03 -16.03
CA CYS A 56 -19.72 19.36 -15.26
C CYS A 56 -20.82 20.35 -14.83
N LEU A 57 -20.45 21.56 -14.42
CA LEU A 57 -21.41 22.60 -14.03
C LEU A 57 -22.27 23.06 -15.21
N THR A 58 -21.69 23.26 -16.40
CA THR A 58 -22.46 23.63 -17.60
C THR A 58 -23.42 22.51 -18.02
N LEU A 59 -23.02 21.24 -17.91
CA LEU A 59 -23.89 20.09 -18.16
C LEU A 59 -25.04 20.02 -17.15
N ILE A 60 -24.79 20.27 -15.87
CA ILE A 60 -25.83 20.28 -14.82
C ILE A 60 -26.82 21.44 -15.07
N VAL A 61 -26.32 22.64 -15.40
CA VAL A 61 -27.17 23.80 -15.71
C VAL A 61 -27.99 23.53 -16.98
N GLY A 62 -27.37 23.06 -18.05
CA GLY A 62 -28.03 22.70 -19.30
C GLY A 62 -29.12 21.64 -19.10
N TRP A 63 -28.85 20.61 -18.31
CA TRP A 63 -29.83 19.58 -17.95
C TRP A 63 -31.02 20.17 -17.16
N LYS A 64 -30.76 21.10 -16.25
CA LYS A 64 -31.80 21.76 -15.44
C LYS A 64 -32.68 22.68 -16.28
N VAL A 65 -32.09 23.38 -17.26
CA VAL A 65 -32.81 24.21 -18.23
C VAL A 65 -33.67 23.32 -19.14
N PHE A 66 -33.12 22.24 -19.70
CA PHE A 66 -33.83 21.34 -20.58
C PHE A 66 -34.99 20.60 -19.89
N SER A 67 -34.76 20.09 -18.67
CA SER A 67 -35.82 19.45 -17.86
C SER A 67 -36.88 20.44 -17.36
N GLY A 68 -36.55 21.73 -17.23
CA GLY A 68 -37.50 22.80 -16.93
C GLY A 68 -38.35 23.21 -18.14
N ILE A 69 -37.78 23.18 -19.35
CA ILE A 69 -38.47 23.52 -20.60
C ILE A 69 -39.42 22.39 -21.03
N GLY A 70 -39.01 21.13 -20.90
CA GLY A 70 -39.87 19.97 -21.18
C GLY A 70 -41.07 19.80 -20.24
N GLY A 71 -41.14 20.60 -19.16
CA GLY A 71 -42.27 20.64 -18.22
C GLY A 71 -43.36 21.67 -18.55
N ARG A 72 -43.14 22.58 -19.52
CA ARG A 72 -44.21 23.46 -20.03
C ARG A 72 -44.87 22.79 -21.23
N ARG A 73 -45.97 22.08 -20.99
CA ARG A 73 -46.91 21.77 -22.09
C ARG A 73 -47.38 23.08 -22.72
N PRO A 74 -47.60 23.14 -24.05
CA PRO A 74 -48.34 24.24 -24.66
C PRO A 74 -49.68 24.34 -23.94
N SER A 75 -50.03 25.55 -23.53
CA SER A 75 -51.31 25.87 -22.92
C SER A 75 -52.42 25.50 -23.90
N ASP A 76 -53.14 24.42 -23.60
CA ASP A 76 -54.44 24.16 -24.21
C ASP A 76 -55.37 25.30 -23.78
N SER A 77 -55.82 26.06 -24.77
CA SER A 77 -56.84 27.08 -24.65
C SER A 77 -58.19 26.46 -24.32
N ASN A 78 -58.68 26.65 -23.08
CA ASN A 78 -60.03 27.12 -22.73
C ASN A 78 -60.58 26.56 -21.40
N MET A 79 -61.24 27.46 -20.68
CA MET A 79 -62.31 27.30 -19.66
C MET A 79 -61.96 26.83 -18.23
N ASP A 80 -61.97 27.83 -17.34
CA ASP A 80 -62.47 27.89 -15.95
C ASP A 80 -62.56 26.61 -15.10
N GLY A 81 -61.68 26.55 -14.08
CA GLY A 81 -61.75 25.64 -12.93
C GLY A 81 -60.74 26.06 -11.85
N PRO A 82 -61.01 25.81 -10.54
CA PRO A 82 -60.28 26.46 -9.45
C PRO A 82 -58.81 25.99 -9.43
N GLN A 83 -57.90 26.96 -9.28
CA GLN A 83 -56.45 26.76 -9.27
C GLN A 83 -56.02 25.70 -8.26
N THR A 84 -55.80 24.47 -8.75
CA THR A 84 -55.09 23.46 -7.98
C THR A 84 -53.59 23.77 -8.06
N LYS A 85 -53.01 24.20 -6.94
CA LYS A 85 -51.55 24.36 -6.79
C LYS A 85 -50.88 23.06 -7.26
N HIS A 86 -50.19 23.11 -8.40
CA HIS A 86 -49.38 22.00 -8.91
C HIS A 86 -48.37 21.57 -7.84
N LYS A 87 -48.69 20.49 -7.12
CA LYS A 87 -47.84 19.89 -6.10
C LYS A 87 -46.67 19.22 -6.83
N ARG A 88 -45.52 19.89 -6.87
CA ARG A 88 -44.29 19.43 -7.54
C ARG A 88 -44.01 17.99 -7.08
N ASN A 89 -44.05 17.03 -8.01
CA ASN A 89 -44.04 15.60 -7.70
C ASN A 89 -42.76 15.20 -6.92
N PRO A 90 -42.84 14.76 -5.65
CA PRO A 90 -41.66 14.54 -4.82
C PRO A 90 -40.73 13.44 -5.36
N GLY A 91 -41.27 12.49 -6.14
CA GLY A 91 -40.47 11.46 -6.83
C GLY A 91 -39.57 12.02 -7.95
N PHE A 92 -39.96 13.13 -8.58
CA PHE A 92 -39.18 13.79 -9.62
C PHE A 92 -37.94 14.49 -9.01
N LEU A 93 -38.15 15.30 -7.97
CA LEU A 93 -37.06 15.97 -7.23
C LEU A 93 -36.04 14.97 -6.66
N ARG A 94 -36.50 13.81 -6.18
CA ARG A 94 -35.64 12.74 -5.67
C ARG A 94 -34.78 12.12 -6.78
N ARG A 95 -35.35 11.80 -7.94
CA ARG A 95 -34.61 11.27 -9.11
C ARG A 95 -33.58 12.27 -9.65
N HIS A 96 -33.92 13.55 -9.73
CA HIS A 96 -32.99 14.60 -10.15
C HIS A 96 -31.80 14.76 -9.19
N SER A 97 -32.07 14.71 -7.89
CA SER A 97 -31.01 14.80 -6.87
C SER A 97 -30.07 13.60 -6.96
N THR A 98 -30.60 12.39 -7.17
CA THR A 98 -29.77 11.18 -7.38
C THR A 98 -28.90 11.28 -8.63
N ILE A 99 -29.43 11.76 -9.75
CA ILE A 99 -28.65 11.91 -11.00
C ILE A 99 -27.50 12.91 -10.81
N VAL A 100 -27.76 14.06 -10.19
CA VAL A 100 -26.71 15.07 -9.95
C VAL A 100 -25.62 14.52 -9.02
N ILE A 101 -25.99 13.81 -7.95
CA ILE A 101 -25.01 13.17 -7.05
C ILE A 101 -24.18 12.12 -7.80
N LEU A 102 -24.79 11.30 -8.66
CA LEU A 102 -24.08 10.29 -9.44
C LEU A 102 -23.11 10.93 -10.43
N VAL A 103 -23.52 11.99 -11.12
CA VAL A 103 -22.65 12.74 -12.04
C VAL A 103 -21.48 13.34 -11.28
N ILE A 104 -21.70 13.97 -10.12
CA ILE A 104 -20.61 14.51 -9.28
C ILE A 104 -19.69 13.38 -8.76
N SER A 105 -20.23 12.23 -8.39
CA SER A 105 -19.45 11.09 -7.87
C SER A 105 -18.56 10.46 -8.94
N LEU A 106 -19.13 10.23 -10.13
CA LEU A 106 -18.38 9.82 -11.31
C LEU A 106 -17.34 10.88 -11.67
N ALA A 107 -17.71 12.15 -11.45
CA ALA A 107 -16.83 13.25 -11.73
C ALA A 107 -15.56 13.19 -10.81
N VAL A 108 -15.77 13.18 -9.50
CA VAL A 108 -14.65 13.07 -8.55
C VAL A 108 -13.79 11.83 -8.83
N SER A 109 -14.40 10.70 -9.16
CA SER A 109 -13.70 9.44 -9.48
C SER A 109 -12.83 9.55 -10.74
N PHE A 110 -13.33 10.14 -11.83
CA PHE A 110 -12.55 10.28 -13.06
C PHE A 110 -11.41 11.29 -12.89
N SER A 111 -11.63 12.38 -12.16
CA SER A 111 -10.56 13.34 -11.82
C SER A 111 -9.44 12.68 -11.01
N TRP A 112 -9.80 11.78 -10.09
CA TRP A 112 -8.85 11.02 -9.29
C TRP A 112 -7.94 10.13 -10.16
N GLU A 113 -8.52 9.30 -11.03
CA GLU A 113 -7.73 8.44 -11.92
C GLU A 113 -6.92 9.24 -12.94
N ALA A 114 -7.50 10.31 -13.50
CA ALA A 114 -6.78 11.19 -14.43
C ALA A 114 -5.60 11.92 -13.77
N PHE A 115 -5.70 12.27 -12.49
CA PHE A 115 -4.59 12.83 -11.73
C PHE A 115 -3.52 11.78 -11.45
N LYS A 116 -3.92 10.57 -11.00
CA LYS A 116 -2.99 9.45 -10.79
C LYS A 116 -2.20 9.12 -12.04
N MET A 117 -2.86 8.95 -13.18
CA MET A 117 -2.20 8.68 -14.46
C MET A 117 -1.26 9.81 -14.89
N TYR A 118 -1.65 11.07 -14.67
CA TYR A 118 -0.80 12.21 -14.97
C TYR A 118 0.47 12.21 -14.11
N ARG A 119 0.33 11.99 -12.80
CA ARG A 119 1.46 11.87 -11.87
C ARG A 119 2.41 10.74 -12.28
N GLU A 120 1.88 9.57 -12.61
CA GLU A 120 2.68 8.42 -13.05
C GLU A 120 3.45 8.72 -14.35
N ARG A 121 2.82 9.39 -15.31
CA ARG A 121 3.48 9.82 -16.56
C ARG A 121 4.58 10.85 -16.31
N THR A 122 4.31 11.85 -15.46
CA THR A 122 5.29 12.87 -15.11
C THR A 122 6.48 12.26 -14.37
N PHE A 123 6.22 11.36 -13.42
CA PHE A 123 7.26 10.60 -12.73
C PHE A 123 8.12 9.78 -13.70
N GLY A 124 7.48 9.04 -14.62
CA GLY A 124 8.18 8.20 -15.60
C GLY A 124 9.16 8.98 -16.48
N LYS A 125 8.86 10.25 -16.80
CA LYS A 125 9.78 11.14 -17.55
C LYS A 125 10.99 11.58 -16.73
N GLN A 126 10.88 11.56 -15.40
CA GLN A 126 11.91 12.06 -14.47
C GLN A 126 12.61 10.93 -13.72
N ILE A 127 12.44 9.68 -14.18
CA ILE A 127 13.02 8.49 -13.54
C ILE A 127 14.55 8.55 -13.43
N THR A 128 15.22 9.16 -14.41
CA THR A 128 16.68 9.35 -14.41
C THR A 128 17.12 10.32 -13.31
N GLN A 129 16.39 11.42 -13.10
CA GLN A 129 16.69 12.31 -11.97
C GLN A 129 16.41 11.62 -10.65
N PHE A 130 15.29 10.90 -10.56
CA PHE A 130 14.94 10.14 -9.36
C PHE A 130 16.04 9.13 -8.99
N ALA A 131 16.63 8.46 -9.99
CA ALA A 131 17.78 7.57 -9.79
C ALA A 131 19.01 8.31 -9.24
N LYS A 132 19.29 9.54 -9.69
CA LYS A 132 20.39 10.36 -9.15
C LYS A 132 20.19 10.71 -7.68
N GLU A 133 18.96 11.08 -7.27
CA GLU A 133 18.67 11.38 -5.87
C GLU A 133 18.85 10.14 -4.96
N ILE A 134 18.52 8.95 -5.47
CA ILE A 134 18.79 7.68 -4.79
C ILE A 134 20.28 7.43 -4.65
N ILE A 135 21.08 7.66 -5.69
CA ILE A 135 22.54 7.50 -5.63
C ILE A 135 23.15 8.46 -4.61
N LYS A 136 22.73 9.73 -4.64
CA LYS A 136 23.20 10.79 -3.75
C LYS A 136 22.87 10.49 -2.28
N SER A 137 21.63 10.08 -2.01
CA SER A 137 21.16 9.89 -0.63
C SER A 137 21.47 8.51 -0.06
N ALA A 138 21.76 7.53 -0.92
CA ALA A 138 21.95 6.11 -0.57
C ALA A 138 20.90 5.61 0.44
N PRO A 139 19.60 5.65 0.10
CA PRO A 139 18.54 5.38 1.06
C PRO A 139 18.58 3.91 1.51
N SER A 140 18.40 3.71 2.82
CA SER A 140 18.24 2.37 3.39
C SER A 140 16.78 1.92 3.33
N THR A 141 16.43 0.83 4.02
CA THR A 141 15.03 0.42 4.17
C THR A 141 14.25 1.28 5.19
N ASP A 142 14.93 2.17 5.92
CA ASP A 142 14.33 3.09 6.88
C ASP A 142 13.58 4.24 6.17
N MET A 143 12.46 4.70 6.74
CA MET A 143 11.63 5.72 6.06
C MET A 143 12.23 7.14 6.12
N GLU A 144 13.18 7.40 7.00
CA GLU A 144 13.78 8.73 7.17
C GLU A 144 14.74 9.05 6.02
N SER A 145 15.50 8.06 5.57
CA SER A 145 16.31 8.18 4.36
C SER A 145 15.44 8.39 3.11
N TRP A 146 14.28 7.74 3.02
CA TRP A 146 13.31 7.97 1.95
C TRP A 146 12.61 9.33 2.04
N ASP A 147 12.43 9.87 3.25
CA ASP A 147 11.92 11.23 3.43
C ASP A 147 12.88 12.24 2.81
N ARG A 148 14.19 12.07 2.99
CA ARG A 148 15.21 12.92 2.37
C ARG A 148 15.14 12.85 0.85
N VAL A 149 15.10 11.64 0.27
CA VAL A 149 14.96 11.46 -1.19
C VAL A 149 13.67 12.11 -1.70
N ALA A 150 12.56 11.96 -0.97
CA ALA A 150 11.29 12.58 -1.33
C ALA A 150 11.39 14.11 -1.32
N ALA A 151 12.07 14.68 -0.33
CA ALA A 151 12.18 16.13 -0.17
C ALA A 151 13.09 16.76 -1.23
N ASP A 152 14.26 16.15 -1.50
CA ASP A 152 15.18 16.58 -2.55
C ASP A 152 14.50 16.48 -3.94
N PHE A 153 13.80 15.37 -4.22
CA PHE A 153 13.10 15.18 -5.49
C PHE A 153 11.91 16.14 -5.66
N ASN A 154 11.13 16.39 -4.60
CA ASN A 154 10.04 17.37 -4.63
C ASN A 154 10.54 18.77 -4.98
N SER A 155 11.66 19.18 -4.37
CA SER A 155 12.29 20.48 -4.60
C SER A 155 12.72 20.61 -6.05
N TYR A 156 13.43 19.60 -6.58
CA TYR A 156 13.80 19.54 -8.00
C TYR A 156 12.58 19.67 -8.93
N MET A 157 11.50 18.93 -8.67
CA MET A 157 10.29 18.94 -9.51
C MET A 157 9.62 20.32 -9.55
N TYR A 158 9.62 21.03 -8.42
CA TYR A 158 9.02 22.35 -8.28
C TYR A 158 9.87 23.44 -8.93
N GLU A 159 11.17 23.48 -8.61
CA GLU A 159 12.12 24.47 -9.13
C GLU A 159 12.20 24.43 -10.67
N ASN A 160 12.17 23.22 -11.24
CA ASN A 160 12.20 23.02 -12.69
C ASN A 160 10.83 23.17 -13.36
N LYS A 161 9.77 23.56 -12.62
CA LYS A 161 8.40 23.72 -13.12
C LYS A 161 7.84 22.46 -13.78
N LEU A 162 8.33 21.29 -13.37
CA LEU A 162 7.88 19.97 -13.83
C LEU A 162 6.63 19.51 -13.07
N TRP A 163 6.40 20.10 -11.90
CA TRP A 163 5.20 19.96 -11.11
C TRP A 163 4.73 21.32 -10.60
N ASN A 164 3.42 21.49 -10.41
CA ASN A 164 2.83 22.79 -10.08
C ASN A 164 3.03 23.21 -8.62
N THR A 165 3.36 22.26 -7.75
CA THR A 165 3.46 22.45 -6.30
C THR A 165 4.79 21.90 -5.78
N GLU A 166 5.18 22.27 -4.56
CA GLU A 166 6.37 21.74 -3.89
C GLU A 166 6.14 20.33 -3.27
N TYR A 167 5.01 19.68 -3.60
CA TYR A 167 4.48 18.54 -2.86
C TYR A 167 4.24 17.31 -3.75
N PHE A 168 5.22 16.92 -4.57
CA PHE A 168 5.06 15.80 -5.51
C PHE A 168 4.85 14.44 -4.80
N PHE A 169 5.71 14.10 -3.85
CA PHE A 169 5.58 12.98 -2.91
C PHE A 169 5.12 13.48 -1.54
N PHE A 170 4.22 12.72 -0.90
CA PHE A 170 3.65 13.07 0.40
C PHE A 170 4.65 12.88 1.54
N ASP A 171 5.38 11.76 1.49
CA ASP A 171 6.34 11.29 2.48
C ASP A 171 7.31 10.26 1.85
N GLY A 172 8.31 9.85 2.63
CA GLY A 172 9.24 8.78 2.26
C GLY A 172 8.54 7.46 1.94
N SER A 173 7.39 7.15 2.56
CA SER A 173 6.62 5.95 2.23
C SER A 173 6.09 5.99 0.79
N SER A 174 5.50 7.12 0.38
CA SER A 174 4.99 7.32 -0.97
C SER A 174 6.11 7.31 -2.02
N CYS A 175 7.27 7.88 -1.67
CA CYS A 175 8.48 7.85 -2.49
C CYS A 175 9.03 6.43 -2.66
N HIS A 176 9.16 5.69 -1.55
CA HIS A 176 9.60 4.30 -1.57
C HIS A 176 8.63 3.43 -2.39
N VAL A 177 7.31 3.59 -2.26
CA VAL A 177 6.33 2.87 -3.08
C VAL A 177 6.52 3.16 -4.57
N ALA A 178 6.82 4.39 -4.96
CA ALA A 178 7.11 4.74 -6.35
C ALA A 178 8.41 4.08 -6.85
N PHE A 179 9.48 4.10 -6.05
CA PHE A 179 10.70 3.36 -6.34
C PHE A 179 10.42 1.87 -6.58
N ARG A 180 9.65 1.22 -5.70
CA ARG A 180 9.34 -0.21 -5.82
C ARG A 180 8.51 -0.53 -7.07
N ARG A 181 7.48 0.29 -7.35
CA ARG A 181 6.57 0.08 -8.48
C ARG A 181 7.20 0.36 -9.84
N THR A 182 8.26 1.16 -9.88
CA THR A 182 8.89 1.56 -11.14
C THR A 182 10.26 0.92 -11.27
N LEU A 183 11.23 1.27 -10.43
CA LEU A 183 12.61 0.84 -10.59
C LEU A 183 12.80 -0.64 -10.23
N LEU A 184 12.36 -1.09 -9.05
CA LEU A 184 12.48 -2.51 -8.66
C LEU A 184 11.60 -3.43 -9.50
N TRP A 185 10.40 -2.98 -9.87
CA TRP A 185 9.50 -3.77 -10.70
C TRP A 185 10.09 -4.02 -12.10
N ILE A 186 10.67 -2.99 -12.72
CA ILE A 186 11.35 -3.10 -14.01
C ILE A 186 12.56 -4.04 -13.89
N SER A 187 13.40 -3.87 -12.87
CA SER A 187 14.63 -4.66 -12.71
C SER A 187 14.37 -6.15 -12.47
N SER A 188 13.24 -6.50 -11.86
CA SER A 188 12.87 -7.88 -11.49
C SER A 188 12.12 -8.65 -12.58
N ARG A 189 11.42 -7.95 -13.49
CA ARG A 189 10.57 -8.59 -14.50
C ARG A 189 11.17 -8.59 -15.90
N ILE A 190 11.99 -7.60 -16.21
CA ILE A 190 12.63 -7.49 -17.50
C ILE A 190 13.96 -8.26 -17.45
N ASP A 191 14.15 -9.16 -18.40
CA ASP A 191 15.36 -9.96 -18.53
C ASP A 191 15.89 -9.94 -19.98
N GLY A 192 17.14 -10.33 -20.16
CA GLY A 192 17.82 -10.39 -21.46
C GLY A 192 18.01 -9.02 -22.13
N ASP A 193 17.93 -9.01 -23.46
CA ASP A 193 18.27 -7.84 -24.29
C ASP A 193 17.41 -6.60 -24.00
N TYR A 194 16.14 -6.80 -23.61
CA TYR A 194 15.23 -5.69 -23.27
C TYR A 194 15.68 -4.95 -21.99
N LYS A 195 16.29 -5.67 -21.03
CA LYS A 195 16.85 -5.08 -19.81
C LYS A 195 18.02 -4.16 -20.14
N ILE A 196 18.90 -4.67 -21.00
CA ILE A 196 20.11 -3.98 -21.45
C ILE A 196 19.72 -2.72 -22.23
N GLU A 197 18.74 -2.82 -23.14
CA GLU A 197 18.27 -1.67 -23.90
C GLU A 197 17.59 -0.61 -23.00
N TYR A 198 16.78 -1.04 -22.02
CA TYR A 198 16.10 -0.14 -21.10
C TYR A 198 17.08 0.65 -20.24
N PHE A 199 18.08 -0.01 -19.65
CA PHE A 199 19.12 0.65 -18.84
C PHE A 199 20.05 1.51 -19.69
N ARG A 200 20.30 1.15 -20.95
CA ARG A 200 21.02 2.02 -21.89
C ARG A 200 20.26 3.33 -22.15
N LYS A 201 18.93 3.28 -22.25
CA LYS A 201 18.07 4.46 -22.47
C LYS A 201 17.89 5.33 -21.22
N HIS A 202 18.10 4.76 -20.03
CA HIS A 202 17.91 5.46 -18.76
C HIS A 202 19.17 5.32 -17.90
N PRO A 203 20.17 6.19 -18.08
CA PRO A 203 21.40 6.14 -17.31
C PRO A 203 21.10 6.30 -15.82
N TYR A 204 22.02 5.86 -14.96
CA TYR A 204 21.94 5.91 -13.49
C TYR A 204 20.95 4.96 -12.83
N ILE A 205 19.98 4.37 -13.54
CA ILE A 205 19.04 3.42 -12.94
C ILE A 205 19.75 2.20 -12.36
N GLU A 206 20.69 1.62 -13.10
CA GLU A 206 21.43 0.44 -12.65
C GLU A 206 22.30 0.76 -11.43
N GLU A 207 22.96 1.91 -11.43
CA GLU A 207 23.77 2.43 -10.32
C GLU A 207 22.90 2.63 -9.07
N ALA A 208 21.74 3.28 -9.20
CA ALA A 208 20.80 3.52 -8.10
C ALA A 208 20.30 2.21 -7.49
N LEU A 209 20.01 1.21 -8.32
CA LEU A 209 19.65 -0.12 -7.86
C LEU A 209 20.81 -0.77 -7.09
N LYS A 210 22.04 -0.70 -7.60
CA LYS A 210 23.23 -1.24 -6.90
C LYS A 210 23.44 -0.60 -5.54
N VAL A 211 23.34 0.73 -5.45
CA VAL A 211 23.46 1.46 -4.17
C VAL A 211 22.38 1.01 -3.19
N TYR A 212 21.12 0.93 -3.63
CA TYR A 212 20.03 0.47 -2.78
C TYR A 212 20.22 -0.98 -2.30
N PHE A 213 20.57 -1.90 -3.21
CA PHE A 213 20.79 -3.31 -2.86
C PHE A 213 21.99 -3.49 -1.92
N ALA A 214 23.07 -2.74 -2.10
CA ALA A 214 24.21 -2.77 -1.19
C ALA A 214 23.80 -2.39 0.24
N GLU A 215 22.91 -1.41 0.38
CA GLU A 215 22.41 -0.97 1.69
C GLU A 215 21.43 -1.97 2.30
N VAL A 216 20.57 -2.60 1.48
CA VAL A 216 19.73 -3.74 1.89
C VAL A 216 20.60 -4.89 2.41
N ASP A 217 21.69 -5.21 1.72
CA ASP A 217 22.61 -6.28 2.10
C ASP A 217 23.39 -5.94 3.37
N ARG A 218 23.83 -4.69 3.51
CA ARG A 218 24.45 -4.18 4.74
C ARG A 218 23.51 -4.35 5.93
N LYS A 219 22.24 -3.97 5.78
CA LYS A 219 21.22 -4.08 6.82
C LYS A 219 20.89 -5.54 7.15
N TRP A 220 20.80 -6.40 6.13
CA TRP A 220 20.63 -7.84 6.32
C TRP A 220 21.76 -8.42 7.19
N ASN A 221 23.01 -8.15 6.83
CA ASN A 221 24.17 -8.67 7.54
C ASN A 221 24.19 -8.19 9.01
N LEU A 222 23.91 -6.91 9.25
CA LEU A 222 23.83 -6.35 10.60
C LEU A 222 22.74 -7.04 11.44
N ASN A 223 21.56 -7.26 10.84
CA ASN A 223 20.45 -7.92 11.51
C ASN A 223 20.75 -9.40 11.82
N THR A 224 21.37 -10.13 10.89
CA THR A 224 21.78 -11.53 11.12
C THR A 224 22.84 -11.61 12.22
N SER A 225 23.82 -10.70 12.27
CA SER A 225 24.81 -10.64 13.35
C SER A 225 24.17 -10.36 14.71
N GLN A 226 23.24 -9.41 14.78
CA GLN A 226 22.52 -9.09 16.02
C GLN A 226 21.60 -10.23 16.48
N GLN A 227 20.99 -10.95 15.54
CA GLN A 227 20.19 -12.14 15.83
C GLN A 227 21.03 -13.31 16.36
N LEU A 228 22.24 -13.53 15.84
CA LEU A 228 23.15 -14.55 16.37
C LEU A 228 23.50 -14.27 17.84
N LEU A 229 23.62 -13.00 18.22
CA LEU A 229 23.86 -12.56 19.59
C LEU A 229 22.62 -12.72 20.50
N SER A 230 21.41 -12.45 20.00
CA SER A 230 20.18 -12.50 20.81
C SER A 230 19.57 -13.91 20.97
N ASN A 231 19.90 -14.84 20.06
CA ASN A 231 19.41 -16.22 20.04
C ASN A 231 19.80 -17.08 21.28
N ILE A 232 20.60 -16.55 22.20
CA ILE A 232 21.09 -17.25 23.39
C ILE A 232 19.99 -17.40 24.48
N SER A 233 18.83 -16.72 24.38
CA SER A 233 17.90 -16.61 25.54
C SER A 233 16.46 -17.15 25.40
N VAL A 234 16.04 -17.76 24.28
CA VAL A 234 14.62 -18.17 24.15
C VAL A 234 14.41 -19.64 24.57
N GLY A 235 14.36 -19.87 25.88
CA GLY A 235 13.95 -21.15 26.48
C GLY A 235 12.51 -21.09 27.05
N ASN A 236 11.67 -22.07 26.71
CA ASN A 236 10.38 -22.42 27.35
C ASN A 236 9.13 -21.55 27.08
N ILE A 237 8.92 -21.03 25.86
CA ILE A 237 7.61 -20.43 25.48
C ILE A 237 6.75 -21.47 24.74
N LYS A 238 5.51 -21.71 25.20
CA LYS A 238 4.54 -22.60 24.54
C LYS A 238 3.75 -21.85 23.47
N LEU A 239 3.56 -22.48 22.31
CA LEU A 239 2.67 -21.93 21.27
C LEU A 239 1.22 -22.06 21.72
N PRO A 240 0.35 -21.10 21.39
CA PRO A 240 -1.07 -21.17 21.71
C PRO A 240 -1.74 -22.41 21.10
N GLY A 241 -1.26 -22.93 19.96
CA GLY A 241 -1.72 -24.19 19.38
C GLY A 241 -1.52 -25.42 20.27
N GLN A 242 -0.56 -25.41 21.21
CA GLN A 242 -0.32 -26.53 22.14
C GLN A 242 -1.20 -26.48 23.40
N SER A 243 -1.84 -25.33 23.69
CA SER A 243 -2.69 -25.14 24.88
C SER A 243 -4.18 -25.00 24.58
N CYS A 244 -4.59 -24.79 23.31
CA CYS A 244 -5.96 -24.45 22.97
C CYS A 244 -6.61 -25.45 21.99
N ARG A 245 -7.65 -26.15 22.46
CA ARG A 245 -8.35 -27.24 21.73
C ARG A 245 -9.08 -26.85 20.44
N PHE A 246 -9.26 -25.56 20.10
CA PHE A 246 -9.98 -25.18 18.86
C PHE A 246 -9.43 -23.93 18.16
N LYS A 247 -8.69 -24.13 17.07
CA LYS A 247 -8.17 -23.06 16.16
C LYS A 247 -9.27 -22.12 15.66
N LEU A 248 -10.45 -22.68 15.36
CA LEU A 248 -11.62 -21.94 14.88
C LEU A 248 -12.11 -20.88 15.88
N PHE A 249 -12.00 -21.13 17.18
CA PHE A 249 -12.50 -20.20 18.21
C PHE A 249 -11.72 -18.89 18.24
N HIS A 250 -10.39 -18.92 18.09
CA HIS A 250 -9.57 -17.71 18.05
C HIS A 250 -9.76 -16.92 16.76
N ILE A 251 -9.89 -17.62 15.63
CA ILE A 251 -10.19 -17.02 14.33
C ILE A 251 -11.55 -16.33 14.42
N PHE A 252 -12.56 -17.03 14.93
CA PHE A 252 -13.91 -16.49 15.15
C PHE A 252 -13.89 -15.29 16.11
N LYS A 253 -13.17 -15.37 17.24
CA LYS A 253 -13.05 -14.28 18.22
C LYS A 253 -12.35 -13.04 17.65
N LYS A 254 -11.33 -13.21 16.79
CA LYS A 254 -10.64 -12.09 16.12
C LYS A 254 -11.51 -11.47 15.02
N VAL A 255 -12.17 -12.29 14.19
CA VAL A 255 -13.10 -11.84 13.13
C VAL A 255 -14.28 -11.07 13.71
N MET A 256 -14.86 -11.55 14.82
CA MET A 256 -16.00 -10.90 15.49
C MET A 256 -15.65 -9.54 16.12
N LYS A 257 -14.35 -9.22 16.31
CA LYS A 257 -13.89 -7.94 16.87
C LYS A 257 -13.85 -6.81 15.82
N GLN A 258 -13.96 -7.13 14.53
CA GLN A 258 -13.82 -6.17 13.43
C GLN A 258 -15.17 -5.47 13.15
N ARG A 259 -15.24 -4.15 13.45
CA ARG A 259 -16.47 -3.33 13.46
C ARG A 259 -17.24 -3.30 12.13
N PHE A 260 -16.57 -3.53 10.99
CA PHE A 260 -17.18 -3.49 9.66
C PHE A 260 -18.03 -4.74 9.34
N SER A 261 -17.63 -5.91 9.85
CA SER A 261 -18.39 -7.16 9.70
C SER A 261 -19.77 -7.07 10.37
N GLN A 262 -19.82 -6.46 11.56
CA GLN A 262 -21.04 -6.35 12.37
C GLN A 262 -22.15 -5.54 11.67
N VAL A 263 -21.81 -4.49 10.92
CA VAL A 263 -22.79 -3.66 10.21
C VAL A 263 -23.38 -4.39 8.99
N ALA A 264 -22.53 -5.08 8.22
CA ALA A 264 -22.99 -5.87 7.07
C ALA A 264 -23.87 -7.04 7.50
N THR A 265 -23.53 -7.72 8.61
CA THR A 265 -24.34 -8.80 9.19
C THR A 265 -25.71 -8.30 9.67
N VAL A 266 -25.77 -7.13 10.32
CA VAL A 266 -27.05 -6.54 10.77
C VAL A 266 -27.93 -6.14 9.60
N ILE A 267 -27.36 -5.51 8.55
CA ILE A 267 -28.11 -5.12 7.35
C ILE A 267 -28.69 -6.36 6.64
N PHE A 268 -27.89 -7.42 6.49
CA PHE A 268 -28.34 -8.66 5.87
C PHE A 268 -29.42 -9.36 6.70
N PHE A 269 -29.25 -9.43 8.03
CA PHE A 269 -30.25 -9.99 8.96
C PHE A 269 -31.59 -9.24 8.85
N VAL A 270 -31.58 -7.91 8.74
CA VAL A 270 -32.78 -7.09 8.55
C VAL A 270 -33.45 -7.34 7.21
N MET A 271 -32.69 -7.53 6.12
CA MET A 271 -33.26 -7.88 4.81
C MET A 271 -33.83 -9.30 4.77
N SER A 272 -33.19 -10.22 5.50
CA SER A 272 -33.55 -11.63 5.63
C SER A 272 -34.88 -11.86 6.36
N ILE A 273 -35.25 -11.03 7.34
CA ILE A 273 -36.53 -11.13 8.07
C ILE A 273 -37.76 -10.99 7.15
N ARG A 274 -37.63 -10.41 5.94
CA ARG A 274 -38.76 -10.19 5.02
C ARG A 274 -39.23 -11.40 4.22
N SER A 275 -38.53 -12.55 4.24
CA SER A 275 -38.97 -13.74 3.46
C SER A 275 -38.67 -15.07 4.16
N PRO A 276 -39.52 -15.49 5.12
CA PRO A 276 -39.20 -16.58 6.05
C PRO A 276 -39.58 -18.00 5.58
N ARG A 277 -39.92 -18.23 4.30
CA ARG A 277 -40.60 -19.49 3.90
C ARG A 277 -39.88 -20.41 2.91
N ASN A 278 -38.55 -20.41 2.81
CA ASN A 278 -37.86 -21.35 1.92
C ASN A 278 -36.59 -21.94 2.51
N LEU A 279 -36.30 -23.21 2.20
CA LEU A 279 -35.00 -23.87 2.38
C LEU A 279 -33.85 -23.04 1.78
N GLY A 280 -34.16 -22.27 0.72
CA GLY A 280 -33.26 -21.29 0.11
C GLY A 280 -32.81 -20.17 1.06
N PHE A 281 -33.55 -19.86 2.12
CA PHE A 281 -33.13 -18.92 3.17
C PHE A 281 -31.91 -19.42 3.94
N PHE A 282 -31.94 -20.67 4.41
CA PHE A 282 -30.82 -21.28 5.12
C PHE A 282 -29.61 -21.44 4.21
N PHE A 283 -29.82 -21.79 2.94
CA PHE A 283 -28.74 -21.85 1.95
C PHE A 283 -28.13 -20.47 1.67
N THR A 284 -28.96 -19.44 1.51
CA THR A 284 -28.51 -18.06 1.27
C THR A 284 -27.79 -17.48 2.50
N LEU A 285 -28.27 -17.79 3.71
CA LEU A 285 -27.61 -17.42 4.96
C LEU A 285 -26.27 -18.15 5.12
N ALA A 286 -26.20 -19.44 4.82
CA ALA A 286 -24.96 -20.21 4.87
C ALA A 286 -23.93 -19.68 3.86
N LEU A 287 -24.34 -19.41 2.62
CA LEU A 287 -23.47 -18.79 1.61
C LEU A 287 -23.00 -17.40 2.04
N PHE A 288 -23.88 -16.58 2.61
CA PHE A 288 -23.51 -15.25 3.11
C PHE A 288 -22.50 -15.34 4.26
N VAL A 289 -22.71 -16.24 5.22
CA VAL A 289 -21.76 -16.48 6.32
C VAL A 289 -20.42 -16.95 5.75
N VAL A 290 -20.40 -17.86 4.77
CA VAL A 290 -19.16 -18.31 4.11
C VAL A 290 -18.46 -17.16 3.37
N LEU A 291 -19.20 -16.33 2.64
CA LEU A 291 -18.65 -15.17 1.92
C LEU A 291 -18.08 -14.12 2.86
N VAL A 292 -18.80 -13.76 3.93
CA VAL A 292 -18.31 -12.80 4.93
C VAL A 292 -17.10 -13.37 5.67
N CYS A 293 -17.16 -14.63 6.13
CA CYS A 293 -16.04 -15.27 6.81
C CYS A 293 -14.81 -15.39 5.90
N SER A 294 -14.97 -15.70 4.61
CA SER A 294 -13.87 -15.80 3.64
C SER A 294 -13.29 -14.43 3.29
N GLN A 295 -14.11 -13.39 3.17
CA GLN A 295 -13.65 -12.01 2.95
C GLN A 295 -12.89 -11.47 4.17
N GLU A 296 -13.39 -11.72 5.39
CA GLU A 296 -12.72 -11.32 6.63
C GLU A 296 -11.43 -12.13 6.85
N TRP A 297 -11.43 -13.42 6.52
CA TRP A 297 -10.22 -14.25 6.52
C TRP A 297 -9.18 -13.72 5.54
N PHE A 298 -9.59 -13.42 4.30
CA PHE A 298 -8.70 -12.85 3.29
C PHE A 298 -8.17 -11.47 3.73
N SER A 299 -9.04 -10.62 4.28
CA SER A 299 -8.67 -9.29 4.80
C SER A 299 -7.70 -9.41 5.97
N PHE A 300 -7.92 -10.36 6.88
CA PHE A 300 -7.02 -10.66 7.99
C PHE A 300 -5.65 -11.12 7.51
N GLU A 301 -5.59 -12.09 6.59
CA GLU A 301 -4.34 -12.59 6.02
C GLU A 301 -3.57 -11.51 5.25
N MET A 302 -4.28 -10.70 4.46
CA MET A 302 -3.68 -9.57 3.75
C MET A 302 -3.18 -8.50 4.72
N ASN A 303 -3.96 -8.14 5.74
CA ASN A 303 -3.54 -7.18 6.77
C ASN A 303 -2.33 -7.72 7.57
N ARG A 304 -2.29 -9.02 7.87
CA ARG A 304 -1.16 -9.69 8.53
C ARG A 304 0.11 -9.55 7.71
N SER A 305 0.04 -9.85 6.41
CA SER A 305 1.17 -9.68 5.48
C SER A 305 1.62 -8.22 5.34
N CYS A 306 0.66 -7.30 5.19
CA CYS A 306 0.93 -5.87 5.03
C CYS A 306 1.47 -5.20 6.30
N SER A 307 1.19 -5.75 7.49
CA SER A 307 1.70 -5.21 8.77
C SER A 307 3.22 -5.35 8.93
N MET A 308 3.84 -6.33 8.27
CA MET A 308 5.27 -6.57 8.38
C MET A 308 6.06 -5.65 7.44
N LYS A 309 6.80 -4.71 8.03
CA LYS A 309 7.86 -3.95 7.36
C LYS A 309 9.00 -4.86 6.86
N VAL A 310 9.86 -4.31 6.01
CA VAL A 310 10.98 -5.02 5.39
C VAL A 310 11.91 -5.63 6.45
N GLU A 311 12.17 -4.93 7.54
CA GLU A 311 13.02 -5.38 8.65
C GLU A 311 12.46 -6.64 9.32
N HIS A 312 11.15 -6.68 9.58
CA HIS A 312 10.51 -7.84 10.20
C HIS A 312 10.49 -9.04 9.25
N ARG A 313 10.38 -8.78 7.94
CA ARG A 313 10.49 -9.82 6.91
C ARG A 313 11.92 -10.36 6.80
N MET A 314 12.94 -9.48 6.91
CA MET A 314 14.33 -9.89 6.99
C MET A 314 14.58 -10.77 8.22
N GLN A 315 14.09 -10.34 9.39
CA GLN A 315 14.18 -11.13 10.63
C GLN A 315 13.52 -12.50 10.48
N PHE A 316 12.34 -12.56 9.86
CA PHE A 316 11.64 -13.81 9.60
C PHE A 316 12.47 -14.77 8.74
N LEU A 317 12.98 -14.29 7.59
CA LEU A 317 13.81 -15.08 6.68
C LEU A 317 15.12 -15.54 7.34
N SER A 318 15.79 -14.66 8.08
CA SER A 318 17.02 -14.98 8.80
C SER A 318 16.77 -16.03 9.89
N THR A 319 15.64 -15.94 10.61
CA THR A 319 15.19 -16.97 11.57
C THR A 319 14.99 -18.31 10.89
N ILE A 320 14.28 -18.35 9.75
CA ILE A 320 14.05 -19.57 8.97
C ILE A 320 15.39 -20.23 8.61
N ILE A 321 16.32 -19.46 8.02
CA ILE A 321 17.63 -19.96 7.60
C ILE A 321 18.40 -20.54 8.80
N SER A 322 18.45 -19.80 9.91
CA SER A 322 19.22 -20.22 11.09
C SER A 322 18.64 -21.44 11.81
N GLU A 323 17.33 -21.58 11.91
CA GLU A 323 16.68 -22.70 12.61
C GLU A 323 16.69 -23.97 11.76
N HIS A 324 16.50 -23.84 10.44
CA HIS A 324 16.65 -24.98 9.54
C HIS A 324 18.10 -25.48 9.49
N GLN A 325 19.11 -24.63 9.69
CA GLN A 325 20.49 -25.10 9.82
C GLN A 325 20.75 -25.90 11.11
N LYS A 326 19.96 -25.69 12.18
CA LYS A 326 20.23 -26.23 13.53
C LYS A 326 19.49 -27.52 13.88
N SER A 327 18.29 -27.77 13.33
CA SER A 327 17.40 -28.83 13.83
C SER A 327 16.76 -29.67 12.73
N ASP A 328 16.55 -30.96 13.02
CA ASP A 328 15.95 -31.96 12.14
C ASP A 328 14.46 -32.24 12.45
N VAL A 329 13.93 -31.74 13.57
CA VAL A 329 12.55 -32.04 14.00
C VAL A 329 11.78 -30.75 14.32
N ASN A 330 10.70 -30.52 13.56
CA ASN A 330 9.68 -29.48 13.75
C ASN A 330 10.24 -28.05 13.99
N CYS A 331 11.12 -27.61 13.09
CA CYS A 331 11.72 -26.27 13.06
C CYS A 331 10.67 -25.15 12.97
N TRP A 332 9.55 -25.38 12.28
CA TRP A 332 8.51 -24.38 12.09
C TRP A 332 7.82 -23.94 13.38
N ASP A 333 7.61 -24.86 14.34
CA ASP A 333 7.09 -24.48 15.66
C ASP A 333 8.06 -23.56 16.41
N GLN A 334 9.37 -23.79 16.30
CA GLN A 334 10.38 -22.93 16.93
C GLN A 334 10.46 -21.56 16.25
N ILE A 335 10.40 -21.53 14.92
CA ILE A 335 10.35 -20.28 14.14
C ILE A 335 9.11 -19.47 14.54
N ALA A 336 7.94 -20.11 14.62
CA ALA A 336 6.69 -19.46 15.02
C ALA A 336 6.80 -18.84 16.43
N LYS A 337 7.42 -19.55 17.39
CA LYS A 337 7.63 -19.05 18.76
C LYS A 337 8.51 -17.81 18.78
N LYS A 338 9.69 -17.90 18.16
CA LYS A 338 10.66 -16.79 18.12
C LYS A 338 10.07 -15.56 17.47
N MET A 339 9.30 -15.76 16.40
CA MET A 339 8.69 -14.66 15.66
C MET A 339 7.49 -14.05 16.37
N ASN A 340 6.69 -14.82 17.09
CA ASN A 340 5.61 -14.27 17.92
C ASN A 340 6.16 -13.33 19.00
N VAL A 341 7.22 -13.74 19.69
CA VAL A 341 7.88 -12.90 20.71
C VAL A 341 8.41 -11.62 20.07
N TYR A 342 9.21 -11.77 19.00
CA TYR A 342 9.78 -10.62 18.30
C TYR A 342 8.71 -9.64 17.81
N LEU A 343 7.65 -10.12 17.13
CA LEU A 343 6.61 -9.25 16.58
C LEU A 343 5.75 -8.58 17.67
N PHE A 344 5.62 -9.22 18.83
CA PHE A 344 4.94 -8.65 19.98
C PHE A 344 5.78 -7.53 20.63
N GLU A 345 7.07 -7.78 20.87
CA GLU A 345 8.01 -6.79 21.42
C GLU A 345 8.13 -5.56 20.51
N GLN A 346 8.17 -5.79 19.19
CA GLN A 346 8.21 -4.72 18.19
C GLN A 346 6.85 -4.02 17.99
N LYS A 347 5.82 -4.39 18.76
CA LYS A 347 4.45 -3.84 18.68
C LYS A 347 3.83 -3.90 17.27
N VAL A 348 4.27 -4.86 16.45
CA VAL A 348 3.75 -5.08 15.09
C VAL A 348 2.38 -5.76 15.17
N SER A 349 2.23 -6.68 16.12
CA SER A 349 0.97 -7.34 16.41
C SER A 349 0.34 -6.78 17.67
N GLY A 350 -0.95 -6.44 17.63
CA GLY A 350 -1.72 -6.08 18.83
C GLY A 350 -2.01 -7.27 19.77
N SER A 351 -1.44 -8.44 19.51
CA SER A 351 -1.53 -9.66 20.31
C SER A 351 -0.21 -10.42 20.24
N ASP A 352 0.11 -11.09 21.35
CA ASP A 352 1.14 -12.10 21.54
C ASP A 352 1.08 -13.31 20.57
N VAL A 353 -0.01 -13.44 19.80
CA VAL A 353 -0.24 -14.54 18.86
C VAL A 353 -0.37 -14.02 17.43
N PHE A 354 0.76 -14.01 16.71
CA PHE A 354 0.82 -13.72 15.27
C PHE A 354 0.71 -15.01 14.42
N PHE A 355 1.44 -16.06 14.81
CA PHE A 355 1.37 -17.42 14.30
C PHE A 355 0.70 -18.34 15.31
N LEU A 356 -0.24 -19.17 14.85
CA LEU A 356 -0.96 -20.12 15.70
C LEU A 356 -0.12 -21.35 16.05
N ASP A 357 0.58 -21.88 15.05
CA ASP A 357 1.46 -23.04 15.10
C ASP A 357 2.49 -22.99 13.95
N GLY A 358 3.40 -23.96 13.90
CA GLY A 358 4.38 -24.10 12.83
C GLY A 358 3.75 -24.26 11.45
N ALA A 359 2.63 -24.97 11.33
CA ALA A 359 1.93 -25.14 10.05
C ALA A 359 1.28 -23.84 9.51
N ASP A 360 0.83 -22.95 10.40
CA ASP A 360 0.42 -21.58 10.03
C ASP A 360 1.64 -20.73 9.63
N CYS A 361 2.76 -20.87 10.32
CA CYS A 361 4.02 -20.18 9.99
C CYS A 361 4.57 -20.61 8.62
N GLU A 362 4.56 -21.90 8.31
CA GLU A 362 5.00 -22.45 7.02
C GLU A 362 4.09 -21.96 5.87
N ARG A 363 2.77 -22.10 6.01
CA ARG A 363 1.81 -21.60 5.00
C ARG A 363 1.95 -20.09 4.78
N PHE A 364 2.27 -19.33 5.83
CA PHE A 364 2.56 -17.91 5.71
C PHE A 364 3.80 -17.66 4.85
N PHE A 365 4.89 -18.43 5.05
CA PHE A 365 6.10 -18.37 4.23
C PHE A 365 5.80 -18.72 2.75
N GLU A 366 5.10 -19.81 2.49
CA GLU A 366 4.76 -20.24 1.13
C GLU A 366 3.95 -19.18 0.38
N ARG A 367 2.90 -18.65 1.03
CA ARG A 367 1.94 -17.74 0.41
C ARG A 367 2.51 -16.35 0.20
N ASN A 368 3.33 -15.87 1.15
CA ASN A 368 3.83 -14.50 1.14
C ASN A 368 5.25 -14.36 0.61
N PHE A 369 6.04 -15.43 0.48
CA PHE A 369 7.43 -15.34 0.00
C PHE A 369 7.67 -16.23 -1.23
N LEU A 370 7.30 -17.50 -1.17
CA LEU A 370 7.59 -18.44 -2.26
C LEU A 370 6.74 -18.22 -3.52
N ARG A 371 5.52 -17.67 -3.38
CA ARG A 371 4.65 -17.29 -4.52
C ARG A 371 5.33 -16.32 -5.51
N TYR A 372 6.39 -15.63 -5.08
CA TYR A 372 7.10 -14.63 -5.86
C TYR A 372 8.35 -15.17 -6.57
N LEU A 373 8.71 -16.45 -6.36
CA LEU A 373 9.83 -17.05 -7.07
C LEU A 373 9.45 -17.31 -8.54
N PRO A 374 10.35 -17.01 -9.52
CA PRO A 374 10.06 -17.17 -10.96
C PRO A 374 9.61 -18.58 -11.38
N SER A 375 9.99 -19.61 -10.63
CA SER A 375 9.59 -21.01 -10.86
C SER A 375 8.11 -21.28 -10.58
N ARG A 376 7.43 -20.42 -9.79
CA ARG A 376 6.01 -20.54 -9.42
C ARG A 376 5.23 -19.38 -10.05
N LYS A 377 4.99 -19.48 -11.37
CA LYS A 377 4.27 -18.49 -12.19
C LYS A 377 3.00 -17.97 -11.49
N SER A 378 3.01 -16.72 -11.02
CA SER A 378 1.79 -16.04 -10.57
C SER A 378 1.80 -14.58 -11.01
N SER A 379 0.71 -14.19 -11.67
CA SER A 379 0.55 -12.97 -12.48
C SER A 379 0.07 -11.76 -11.69
N HIS A 380 0.41 -11.62 -10.40
CA HIS A 380 -0.11 -10.50 -9.59
C HIS A 380 0.89 -9.34 -9.43
N PRO A 381 0.43 -8.06 -9.50
CA PRO A 381 1.30 -6.89 -9.59
C PRO A 381 1.81 -6.36 -8.24
N ASP A 382 1.34 -6.91 -7.12
CA ASP A 382 1.81 -6.48 -5.81
C ASP A 382 3.12 -7.20 -5.50
N LEU A 383 4.24 -6.54 -5.81
CA LEU A 383 5.59 -6.93 -5.36
C LEU A 383 5.88 -6.28 -4.00
N PRO A 384 5.70 -7.00 -2.87
CA PRO A 384 6.24 -6.53 -1.62
C PRO A 384 7.61 -7.14 -1.29
N ILE A 385 8.31 -7.85 -2.21
CA ILE A 385 9.58 -8.53 -1.86
C ILE A 385 10.62 -8.63 -3.01
N ALA A 386 10.66 -7.68 -3.95
CA ALA A 386 11.75 -7.68 -4.94
C ALA A 386 13.13 -7.62 -4.25
N GLU A 387 13.24 -6.76 -3.22
CA GLU A 387 14.52 -6.53 -2.54
C GLU A 387 15.01 -7.72 -1.70
N LEU A 388 14.11 -8.60 -1.21
CA LEU A 388 14.52 -9.77 -0.43
C LEU A 388 14.58 -11.06 -1.24
N LEU A 389 14.44 -11.00 -2.57
CA LEU A 389 14.44 -12.19 -3.43
C LEU A 389 15.67 -13.10 -3.23
N PRO A 390 16.92 -12.58 -3.09
CA PRO A 390 18.08 -13.41 -2.81
C PRO A 390 17.96 -14.18 -1.49
N TYR A 391 17.40 -13.55 -0.45
CA TYR A 391 17.20 -14.13 0.87
C TYR A 391 16.05 -15.13 0.91
N ILE A 392 14.98 -14.88 0.15
CA ILE A 392 13.92 -15.86 -0.06
C ILE A 392 14.49 -17.13 -0.69
N ARG A 393 15.33 -17.01 -1.73
CA ARG A 393 15.98 -18.18 -2.34
C ARG A 393 16.87 -18.92 -1.34
N LYS A 394 17.65 -18.20 -0.53
CA LYS A 394 18.46 -18.82 0.54
C LYS A 394 17.59 -19.58 1.54
N ALA A 395 16.46 -19.00 1.97
CA ALA A 395 15.52 -19.65 2.87
C ALA A 395 14.84 -20.87 2.22
N ASP A 396 14.42 -20.76 0.95
CA ASP A 396 13.81 -21.86 0.19
C ASP A 396 14.78 -23.04 0.02
N ILE A 397 16.05 -22.77 -0.30
CA ILE A 397 17.09 -23.80 -0.38
C ILE A 397 17.33 -24.44 0.99
N ALA A 398 17.36 -23.66 2.08
CA ALA A 398 17.51 -24.20 3.43
C ALA A 398 16.34 -25.14 3.82
N CYS A 399 15.14 -24.87 3.30
CA CYS A 399 13.98 -25.75 3.47
C CYS A 399 14.03 -26.98 2.54
N ALA A 400 14.38 -26.80 1.27
CA ALA A 400 14.35 -27.85 0.24
C ALA A 400 15.52 -28.85 0.35
N GLY A 401 16.71 -28.39 0.76
CA GLY A 401 17.89 -29.23 0.95
C GLY A 401 17.73 -30.34 2.01
N LYS A 402 16.62 -30.33 2.76
CA LYS A 402 16.26 -31.34 3.76
C LYS A 402 15.13 -32.29 3.33
N GLN A 403 14.47 -32.05 2.19
CA GLN A 403 13.48 -33.00 1.65
C GLN A 403 14.12 -34.12 0.81
N LEU A 404 15.44 -34.06 0.57
CA LEU A 404 16.20 -34.98 -0.28
C LEU A 404 17.21 -35.86 0.47
N ILE A 405 17.12 -35.93 1.81
CA ILE A 405 17.92 -36.86 2.63
C ILE A 405 16.99 -37.89 3.26
#